data_AF-A0AAE0TIT8-F1
#
_entry.id   AF-A0AAE0TIT8-F1
#
_cell.length_a   1.000
_cell.length_b   1.000
_cell.length_c   1.000
_cell.angle_alpha   90.00
_cell.angle_beta   90.00
_cell.angle_gamma   90.00
#
_symmetry.space_group_name_H-M   'P 1'
#
loop_
_entity.id
_entity.type
_entity.pdbx_description
1 polymer ?
#
loop_
_entity_poly.entity_id
_entity_poly.type
_entity_poly.pdbx_seq_one_letter_code
_entity_poly.pdbx_strand_id
1 'polypeptide(L)'
;MNSVIVVVAFAWLCSGGHIWGKVVQNEDGSGTISFRTPTLSDEEHHSVYMPSHFKCDACNALAYQFFLKFAKLHKKRPSLEKLPEADIVEGAEEVCDDKFENYGVKEVNKIKRLSGPGLETKDVPGVMEGGGKWPVRLKSMCYQYLEEFGDEVIYREYLKNKNLQQFFCKSNKKPDLTDVCLSEHEKTRNKTENEKRRNKTAEADTKGDQIKDEL
;
A
#
# COMPACT_ATOMS: atom_id res chain seq x y z
N MET A 1 -26.49 46.96 6.62
CA MET A 1 -25.83 45.72 6.17
C MET A 1 -25.49 44.93 7.41
N ASN A 2 -26.13 43.77 7.52
CA ASN A 2 -26.23 42.96 8.73
C ASN A 2 -24.97 42.11 8.93
N SER A 3 -24.53 41.94 10.17
CA SER A 3 -23.93 40.68 10.64
C SER A 3 -24.26 40.52 12.10
N VAL A 4 -25.09 39.52 12.35
CA VAL A 4 -25.70 39.15 13.62
C VAL A 4 -24.68 38.33 14.41
N ILE A 5 -24.35 38.76 15.62
CA ILE A 5 -23.64 37.93 16.60
C ILE A 5 -24.70 37.03 17.23
N VAL A 6 -24.69 35.75 16.87
CA VAL A 6 -25.47 34.73 17.59
C VAL A 6 -24.53 34.04 18.58
N VAL A 7 -24.64 34.43 19.85
CA VAL A 7 -24.10 33.67 20.98
C VAL A 7 -25.04 32.50 21.20
N VAL A 8 -24.59 31.27 20.95
CA VAL A 8 -25.27 30.07 21.46
C VAL A 8 -24.37 29.43 22.50
N ALA A 9 -24.72 29.67 23.75
CA ALA A 9 -24.21 28.91 24.88
C ALA A 9 -24.90 27.53 24.86
N PHE A 10 -24.10 26.47 24.74
CA PHE A 10 -24.51 25.13 25.15
C PHE A 10 -23.64 24.70 26.32
N ALA A 11 -24.18 24.94 27.52
CA ALA A 11 -23.77 24.24 28.71
C ALA A 11 -24.46 22.87 28.71
N TRP A 12 -23.69 21.80 28.61
CA TRP A 12 -24.14 20.46 28.98
C TRP A 12 -23.05 19.78 29.80
N LEU A 13 -23.39 19.58 31.08
CA LEU A 13 -22.69 18.71 32.03
C LEU A 13 -23.01 17.26 31.68
N CYS A 14 -21.98 16.47 31.36
CA CYS A 14 -21.96 15.03 31.63
C CYS A 14 -20.53 14.59 31.89
N SER A 15 -20.35 14.08 33.11
CA SER A 15 -19.14 13.51 33.66
C SER A 15 -18.71 12.24 32.91
N GLY A 16 -17.40 12.06 32.74
CA GLY A 16 -16.76 10.75 32.73
C GLY A 16 -16.34 10.17 31.37
N GLY A 17 -15.04 10.26 31.09
CA GLY A 17 -14.28 9.17 30.48
C GLY A 17 -14.18 9.12 28.96
N HIS A 18 -13.47 10.08 28.35
CA HIS A 18 -12.82 9.85 27.05
C HIS A 18 -11.31 9.70 27.28
N ILE A 19 -10.80 8.51 26.96
CA ILE A 19 -9.38 8.16 26.94
C ILE A 19 -8.71 9.08 25.92
N TRP A 20 -7.96 10.06 26.42
CA TRP A 20 -7.12 10.91 25.58
C TRP A 20 -5.84 10.13 25.26
N GLY A 21 -5.77 9.57 24.06
CA GLY A 21 -4.51 9.15 23.47
C GLY A 21 -3.59 10.36 23.41
N LYS A 22 -2.48 10.28 24.15
CA LYS A 22 -1.46 11.32 24.27
C LYS A 22 -0.84 11.54 22.89
N VAL A 23 -1.24 12.59 22.18
CA VAL A 23 -0.45 13.14 21.08
C VAL A 23 0.72 13.86 21.74
N VAL A 24 1.93 13.35 21.53
CA VAL A 24 3.15 14.08 21.86
C VAL A 24 3.26 15.22 20.85
N GLN A 25 2.76 16.39 21.22
CA GLN A 25 3.10 17.64 20.54
C GLN A 25 4.52 18.01 20.97
N ASN A 26 5.46 17.94 20.04
CA ASN A 26 6.67 18.74 20.15
C ASN A 26 6.25 20.18 19.82
N GLU A 27 6.34 21.05 20.82
CA GLU A 27 6.20 22.50 20.65
C GLU A 27 7.52 23.06 20.13
N ASP A 28 7.60 23.19 18.81
CA ASP A 28 8.53 24.08 18.13
C ASP A 28 7.69 24.99 17.22
N GLY A 29 7.67 26.26 17.59
CA GLY A 29 6.88 27.30 16.95
C GLY A 29 7.16 27.41 15.45
N SER A 30 6.09 27.64 14.68
CA SER A 30 6.11 27.77 13.21
C SER A 30 6.48 26.49 12.45
N GLY A 31 5.72 25.42 12.66
CA GLY A 31 5.81 24.21 11.83
C GLY A 31 5.30 24.45 10.40
N THR A 32 6.18 24.88 9.50
CA THR A 32 5.93 24.83 8.06
C THR A 32 5.79 23.36 7.64
N ILE A 33 4.57 22.90 7.37
CA ILE A 33 4.34 21.58 6.77
C ILE A 33 4.86 21.65 5.34
N SER A 34 6.11 21.24 5.12
CA SER A 34 6.71 21.18 3.79
C SER A 34 6.35 19.87 3.13
N PHE A 35 5.45 19.92 2.16
CA PHE A 35 5.24 18.81 1.24
C PHE A 35 6.20 18.95 0.06
N ARG A 36 6.95 17.87 -0.21
CA ARG A 36 7.82 17.78 -1.38
C ARG A 36 7.21 16.78 -2.36
N THR A 37 7.30 17.10 -3.65
CA THR A 37 7.05 16.10 -4.70
C THR A 37 8.14 15.04 -4.61
N PRO A 38 7.81 13.75 -4.78
CA PRO A 38 8.81 12.70 -4.86
C PRO A 38 9.82 13.03 -5.97
N THR A 39 11.11 12.84 -5.70
CA THR A 39 12.10 12.82 -6.79
C THR A 39 11.93 11.49 -7.54
N LEU A 40 12.16 11.42 -8.85
CA LEU A 40 12.10 10.16 -9.60
C LEU A 40 13.52 9.74 -10.06
N SER A 41 13.78 8.44 -10.13
CA SER A 41 15.01 7.89 -10.70
C SER A 41 14.96 7.89 -12.23
N ASP A 42 16.10 7.71 -12.89
CA ASP A 42 16.16 7.62 -14.37
C ASP A 42 15.29 6.48 -14.91
N GLU A 43 15.23 5.35 -14.22
CA GLU A 43 14.33 4.24 -14.59
C GLU A 43 12.86 4.65 -14.44
N GLU A 44 12.50 5.32 -13.34
CA GLU A 44 11.15 5.84 -13.09
C GLU A 44 10.77 6.92 -14.11
N HIS A 45 11.72 7.64 -14.68
CA HIS A 45 11.47 8.62 -15.73
C HIS A 45 11.30 7.97 -17.10
N HIS A 46 12.04 6.92 -17.44
CA HIS A 46 12.11 6.42 -18.82
C HIS A 46 11.36 5.10 -19.04
N SER A 47 11.35 4.17 -18.09
CA SER A 47 10.78 2.83 -18.26
C SER A 47 9.25 2.83 -18.39
N VAL A 48 8.70 1.99 -19.25
CA VAL A 48 7.25 1.73 -19.35
C VAL A 48 6.81 0.64 -18.38
N TYR A 49 7.76 -0.11 -17.82
CA TYR A 49 7.49 -1.19 -16.88
C TYR A 49 7.41 -0.68 -15.43
N MET A 50 6.71 -1.45 -14.58
CA MET A 50 6.63 -1.17 -13.15
C MET A 50 8.00 -1.39 -12.48
N PRO A 51 8.60 -0.36 -11.86
CA PRO A 51 9.87 -0.51 -11.14
C PRO A 51 9.77 -1.52 -10.00
N SER A 52 10.85 -2.25 -9.76
CA SER A 52 10.87 -3.40 -8.84
C SER A 52 10.35 -3.08 -7.43
N HIS A 53 10.71 -1.93 -6.85
CA HIS A 53 10.28 -1.50 -5.51
C HIS A 53 8.80 -1.11 -5.43
N PHE A 54 8.12 -0.85 -6.55
CA PHE A 54 6.69 -0.58 -6.58
C PHE A 54 5.84 -1.79 -6.94
N LYS A 55 6.43 -2.86 -7.47
CA LYS A 55 5.67 -4.02 -7.92
C LYS A 55 4.79 -4.61 -6.80
N CYS A 56 5.24 -4.63 -5.55
CA CYS A 56 4.45 -5.18 -4.44
C CYS A 56 3.21 -4.33 -4.17
N ASP A 57 3.36 -3.00 -4.13
CA ASP A 57 2.22 -2.10 -3.97
C ASP A 57 1.28 -2.21 -5.19
N ALA A 58 1.83 -2.26 -6.42
CA ALA A 58 1.05 -2.43 -7.64
C ALA A 58 0.24 -3.73 -7.64
N CYS A 59 0.84 -4.83 -7.20
CA CYS A 59 0.17 -6.11 -7.06
C CYS A 59 -1.04 -6.03 -6.11
N ASN A 60 -0.85 -5.42 -4.94
CA ASN A 60 -1.92 -5.25 -3.96
C ASN A 60 -3.06 -4.36 -4.50
N ALA A 61 -2.72 -3.31 -5.24
CA ALA A 61 -3.68 -2.44 -5.89
C ALA A 61 -4.54 -3.22 -6.90
N LEU A 62 -3.90 -3.99 -7.79
CA LEU A 62 -4.61 -4.80 -8.79
C LEU A 62 -5.48 -5.86 -8.12
N ALA A 63 -4.95 -6.60 -7.14
CA ALA A 63 -5.72 -7.60 -6.39
C ALA A 63 -7.00 -7.01 -5.78
N TYR A 64 -6.91 -5.79 -5.25
CA TYR A 64 -8.05 -5.07 -4.71
C TYR A 64 -9.07 -4.67 -5.79
N GLN A 65 -8.62 -4.19 -6.94
CA GLN A 65 -9.52 -3.80 -8.04
C GLN A 65 -10.30 -5.00 -8.60
N PHE A 66 -9.64 -6.13 -8.82
CA PHE A 66 -10.32 -7.37 -9.22
C PHE A 66 -11.34 -7.83 -8.17
N PHE A 67 -10.97 -7.78 -6.89
CA PHE A 67 -11.90 -8.10 -5.81
C PHE A 67 -13.15 -7.22 -5.84
N LEU A 68 -12.98 -5.90 -5.95
CA LEU A 68 -14.10 -4.96 -6.01
C LEU A 68 -14.99 -5.20 -7.21
N LYS A 69 -14.40 -5.46 -8.38
CA LYS A 69 -15.14 -5.70 -9.61
C LYS A 69 -15.99 -6.96 -9.52
N PHE A 70 -15.43 -8.09 -9.11
CA PHE A 70 -16.20 -9.32 -8.95
C PHE A 70 -17.24 -9.21 -7.83
N ALA A 71 -16.93 -8.55 -6.72
CA ALA A 71 -17.90 -8.27 -5.67
C ALA A 71 -19.08 -7.43 -6.19
N LYS A 72 -18.81 -6.41 -7.01
CA LYS A 72 -19.82 -5.58 -7.66
C LYS A 72 -20.68 -6.38 -8.63
N LEU A 73 -20.10 -7.28 -9.42
CA LEU A 73 -20.83 -8.14 -10.34
C LEU A 73 -21.76 -9.11 -9.59
N HIS A 74 -21.28 -9.74 -8.50
CA HIS A 74 -22.14 -10.56 -7.64
C HIS A 74 -23.26 -9.76 -6.97
N LYS A 75 -23.00 -8.51 -6.56
CA LYS A 75 -24.06 -7.63 -6.02
C LYS A 75 -25.14 -7.32 -7.06
N LYS A 76 -24.77 -7.21 -8.34
CA LYS A 76 -25.74 -7.02 -9.45
C LYS A 76 -26.52 -8.30 -9.78
N ARG A 77 -25.95 -9.48 -9.50
CA ARG A 77 -26.54 -10.80 -9.79
C ARG A 77 -26.57 -11.68 -8.54
N PRO A 78 -27.34 -11.31 -7.49
CA PRO A 78 -27.30 -11.98 -6.19
C PRO A 78 -27.84 -13.42 -6.22
N SER A 79 -28.61 -13.79 -7.24
CA SER A 79 -29.11 -15.14 -7.44
C SER A 79 -28.07 -16.11 -8.00
N LEU A 80 -26.94 -15.62 -8.49
CA LEU A 80 -25.89 -16.44 -9.09
C LEU A 80 -24.74 -16.66 -8.11
N GLU A 81 -24.52 -17.92 -7.74
CA GLU A 81 -23.35 -18.33 -6.97
C GLU A 81 -22.06 -18.17 -7.78
N LYS A 82 -22.11 -18.50 -9.08
CA LYS A 82 -21.03 -18.34 -10.06
C LYS A 82 -21.49 -17.41 -11.20
N LEU A 83 -20.66 -16.45 -11.57
CA LEU A 83 -20.88 -15.60 -12.72
C LEU A 83 -20.72 -16.40 -14.04
N PRO A 84 -21.48 -16.07 -15.10
CA PRO A 84 -21.23 -16.56 -16.45
C PRO A 84 -19.83 -16.18 -16.94
N GLU A 85 -19.23 -17.01 -17.79
CA GLU A 85 -17.89 -16.79 -18.37
C GLU A 85 -17.75 -15.41 -19.01
N ALA A 86 -18.74 -14.98 -19.81
CA ALA A 86 -18.73 -13.67 -20.43
C ALA A 86 -18.60 -12.51 -19.41
N ASP A 87 -19.29 -12.58 -18.27
CA ASP A 87 -19.16 -11.57 -17.22
C ASP A 87 -17.79 -11.61 -16.52
N ILE A 88 -17.17 -12.79 -16.46
CA ILE A 88 -15.85 -12.99 -15.85
C ILE A 88 -14.79 -12.35 -16.73
N VAL A 89 -14.79 -12.66 -18.03
CA VAL A 89 -13.86 -12.10 -19.03
C VAL A 89 -14.02 -10.59 -19.12
N GLU A 90 -15.23 -10.11 -19.40
CA GLU A 90 -15.52 -8.66 -19.49
C GLU A 90 -15.17 -7.96 -18.18
N GLY A 91 -15.51 -8.58 -17.05
CA GLY A 91 -15.21 -8.04 -15.73
C GLY A 91 -13.71 -7.90 -15.48
N ALA A 92 -12.93 -8.89 -15.88
CA ALA A 92 -11.49 -8.92 -15.73
C ALA A 92 -10.79 -7.89 -16.64
N GLU A 93 -11.22 -7.81 -17.91
CA GLU A 93 -10.72 -6.83 -18.89
C GLU A 93 -11.04 -5.40 -18.47
N GLU A 94 -12.27 -5.13 -17.99
CA GLU A 94 -12.66 -3.81 -17.48
C GLU A 94 -11.78 -3.31 -16.33
N VAL A 95 -11.23 -4.21 -15.51
CA VAL A 95 -10.27 -3.82 -14.45
C VAL A 95 -8.98 -3.31 -15.07
N CYS A 96 -8.46 -4.01 -16.08
CA CYS A 96 -7.22 -3.61 -16.75
C CYS A 96 -7.40 -2.41 -17.69
N ASP A 97 -8.61 -2.18 -18.19
CA ASP A 97 -8.97 -1.00 -18.97
C ASP A 97 -9.29 0.24 -18.14
N ASP A 98 -9.29 0.14 -16.81
CA ASP A 98 -9.38 1.32 -15.93
C ASP A 98 -8.26 2.32 -16.26
N LYS A 99 -8.58 3.60 -16.08
CA LYS A 99 -7.63 4.70 -16.27
C LYS A 99 -6.62 4.79 -15.14
N PHE A 100 -6.83 4.14 -13.99
CA PHE A 100 -5.93 4.14 -12.84
C PHE A 100 -5.48 5.55 -12.37
N GLU A 101 -6.26 6.60 -12.65
CA GLU A 101 -5.91 8.01 -12.35
C GLU A 101 -5.77 8.28 -10.85
N ASN A 102 -6.42 7.47 -10.02
CA ASN A 102 -6.38 7.56 -8.55
C ASN A 102 -5.14 6.89 -7.94
N TYR A 103 -4.20 6.41 -8.78
CA TYR A 103 -2.93 5.86 -8.35
C TYR A 103 -1.78 6.80 -8.70
N GLY A 104 -0.83 6.89 -7.79
CA GLY A 104 0.37 7.70 -7.96
C GLY A 104 1.42 7.37 -6.91
N VAL A 105 2.55 8.06 -6.97
CA VAL A 105 3.64 7.85 -6.01
C VAL A 105 3.61 8.91 -4.93
N LYS A 106 3.82 8.48 -3.69
CA LYS A 106 3.89 9.34 -2.51
C LYS A 106 5.15 9.00 -1.72
N GLU A 107 5.78 10.00 -1.12
CA GLU A 107 6.85 9.76 -0.15
C GLU A 107 6.24 9.54 1.25
N VAL A 108 6.43 8.35 1.80
CA VAL A 108 5.99 7.98 3.15
C VAL A 108 7.22 7.56 3.94
N ASN A 109 7.52 8.26 5.04
CA ASN A 109 8.72 8.00 5.85
C ASN A 109 10.03 8.02 5.03
N LYS A 110 10.17 8.96 4.09
CA LYS A 110 11.31 9.10 3.16
C LYS A 110 11.47 7.93 2.17
N ILE A 111 10.45 7.09 2.03
CA ILE A 111 10.41 5.99 1.07
C ILE A 111 9.29 6.27 0.08
N LYS A 112 9.61 6.21 -1.20
CA LYS A 112 8.60 6.31 -2.26
C LYS A 112 7.75 5.05 -2.26
N ARG A 113 6.43 5.20 -2.17
CA ARG A 113 5.47 4.11 -2.22
C ARG A 113 4.36 4.46 -3.19
N LEU A 114 3.80 3.44 -3.83
CA LEU A 114 2.58 3.65 -4.62
C LEU A 114 1.43 3.93 -3.63
N SER A 115 0.50 4.79 -4.02
CA SER A 115 -0.65 5.23 -3.23
C SER A 115 -1.89 5.22 -4.09
N GLY A 116 -3.02 4.75 -3.54
CA GLY A 116 -4.30 4.67 -4.22
C GLY A 116 -5.23 3.64 -3.57
N PRO A 117 -6.44 3.42 -4.11
CA PRO A 117 -7.40 2.46 -3.57
C PRO A 117 -6.81 1.07 -3.34
N GLY A 118 -7.06 0.48 -2.17
CA GLY A 118 -6.52 -0.84 -1.81
C GLY A 118 -5.11 -0.83 -1.22
N LEU A 119 -4.48 0.34 -1.07
CA LEU A 119 -3.16 0.51 -0.47
C LEU A 119 -3.23 1.29 0.85
N GLU A 120 -2.43 0.88 1.83
CA GLU A 120 -2.33 1.52 3.15
C GLU A 120 -1.86 2.97 3.07
N THR A 121 -1.07 3.29 2.04
CA THR A 121 -0.49 4.62 1.79
C THR A 121 -1.50 5.64 1.26
N LYS A 122 -2.72 5.19 0.89
CA LYS A 122 -3.80 6.07 0.42
C LYS A 122 -4.10 7.17 1.42
N ASP A 123 -4.32 6.79 2.68
CA ASP A 123 -4.82 7.67 3.73
C ASP A 123 -3.69 8.41 4.48
N VAL A 124 -2.43 8.14 4.12
CA VAL A 124 -1.27 8.85 4.66
C VAL A 124 -1.21 10.27 4.09
N PRO A 125 -1.15 11.33 4.92
CA PRO A 125 -1.00 12.70 4.43
C PRO A 125 0.28 12.88 3.61
N GLY A 126 0.19 13.54 2.46
CA GLY A 126 1.34 13.78 1.60
C GLY A 126 0.94 14.19 0.18
N VAL A 127 1.88 14.78 -0.56
CA VAL A 127 1.69 15.07 -1.99
C VAL A 127 1.89 13.78 -2.78
N MET A 128 0.89 13.42 -3.56
CA MET A 128 0.92 12.28 -4.47
C MET A 128 1.17 12.77 -5.90
N GLU A 129 2.20 12.24 -6.55
CA GLU A 129 2.43 12.42 -7.98
C GLU A 129 1.62 11.37 -8.75
N GLY A 130 0.40 11.76 -9.14
CA GLY A 130 -0.47 10.96 -10.00
C GLY A 130 -0.20 11.18 -11.50
N GLY A 131 -0.81 10.35 -12.33
CA GLY A 131 -0.72 10.47 -13.79
C GLY A 131 0.64 10.05 -14.38
N GLY A 132 1.02 10.66 -15.50
CA GLY A 132 2.25 10.31 -16.21
C GLY A 132 2.29 8.84 -16.65
N LYS A 133 3.34 8.12 -16.27
CA LYS A 133 3.52 6.70 -16.62
C LYS A 133 2.86 5.73 -15.65
N TRP A 134 2.41 6.18 -14.47
CA TRP A 134 1.87 5.28 -13.44
C TRP A 134 0.63 4.51 -13.88
N PRO A 135 -0.39 5.14 -14.50
CA PRO A 135 -1.52 4.42 -15.08
C PRO A 135 -1.14 3.36 -16.10
N VAL A 136 -0.23 3.72 -17.03
CA VAL A 136 0.20 2.83 -18.11
C VAL A 136 0.97 1.62 -17.54
N ARG A 137 1.81 1.84 -16.52
CA ARG A 137 2.53 0.77 -15.82
C ARG A 137 1.56 -0.20 -15.12
N LEU A 138 0.55 0.32 -14.43
CA LEU A 138 -0.48 -0.50 -13.78
C LEU A 138 -1.30 -1.29 -14.80
N LYS A 139 -1.75 -0.64 -15.88
CA LYS A 139 -2.46 -1.28 -16.98
C LYS A 139 -1.63 -2.41 -17.61
N SER A 140 -0.36 -2.15 -17.93
CA SER A 140 0.54 -3.17 -18.50
C SER A 140 0.73 -4.36 -17.55
N MET A 141 0.95 -4.11 -16.26
CA MET A 141 1.08 -5.16 -15.25
C MET A 141 -0.23 -5.95 -15.06
N CYS A 142 -1.38 -5.29 -15.19
CA CYS A 142 -2.70 -5.93 -15.12
C CYS A 142 -2.90 -6.94 -16.25
N TYR A 143 -2.61 -6.57 -17.50
CA TYR A 143 -2.70 -7.50 -18.63
C TYR A 143 -1.70 -8.64 -18.51
N GLN A 144 -0.49 -8.41 -18.00
CA GLN A 144 0.45 -9.50 -17.71
C GLN A 144 -0.16 -10.52 -16.73
N TYR A 145 -0.93 -10.07 -15.74
CA TYR A 145 -1.64 -10.98 -14.83
C TYR A 145 -2.77 -11.73 -15.53
N LEU A 146 -3.54 -11.07 -16.40
CA LEU A 146 -4.59 -11.72 -17.18
C LEU A 146 -4.03 -12.79 -18.12
N GLU A 147 -2.98 -12.45 -18.88
CA GLU A 147 -2.33 -13.35 -19.83
C GLU A 147 -1.69 -14.56 -19.13
N GLU A 148 -1.07 -14.35 -17.97
CA GLU A 148 -0.37 -15.41 -17.25
C GLU A 148 -1.33 -16.32 -16.47
N PHE A 149 -2.31 -15.76 -15.77
CA PHE A 149 -3.20 -16.55 -14.91
C PHE A 149 -4.48 -17.00 -15.60
N GLY A 150 -5.01 -16.19 -16.51
CA GLY A 150 -6.34 -16.36 -17.08
C GLY A 150 -7.44 -15.83 -16.15
N ASP A 151 -8.42 -15.15 -16.75
CA ASP A 151 -9.59 -14.56 -16.08
C ASP A 151 -10.37 -15.58 -15.22
N GLU A 152 -10.63 -16.78 -15.74
CA GLU A 152 -11.34 -17.83 -15.00
C GLU A 152 -10.60 -18.28 -13.74
N VAL A 153 -9.26 -18.37 -13.80
CA VAL A 153 -8.46 -18.79 -12.65
C VAL A 153 -8.49 -17.70 -11.58
N ILE A 154 -8.33 -16.44 -11.99
CA ILE A 154 -8.42 -15.29 -11.08
C ILE A 154 -9.79 -15.29 -10.38
N TYR A 155 -10.87 -15.47 -11.14
CA TYR A 155 -12.22 -15.51 -10.59
C TYR A 155 -12.43 -16.71 -9.65
N ARG A 156 -11.88 -17.88 -9.97
CA ARG A 156 -11.92 -19.06 -9.11
C ARG A 156 -11.22 -18.82 -7.77
N GLU A 157 -10.08 -18.14 -7.77
CA GLU A 157 -9.38 -17.77 -6.54
C GLU A 157 -10.15 -16.71 -5.73
N TYR A 158 -10.84 -15.79 -6.42
CA TYR A 158 -11.79 -14.88 -5.78
C TYR A 158 -12.91 -15.65 -5.08
N LEU A 159 -13.49 -16.69 -5.71
CA LEU A 159 -14.54 -17.50 -5.08
C LEU A 159 -14.07 -18.22 -3.81
N LYS A 160 -12.83 -18.72 -3.79
CA LYS A 160 -12.27 -19.45 -2.64
C LYS A 160 -12.05 -18.57 -1.42
N ASN A 161 -11.33 -17.46 -1.59
CA ASN A 161 -10.79 -16.69 -0.47
C ASN A 161 -11.39 -15.29 -0.33
N LYS A 162 -12.12 -14.80 -1.34
CA LYS A 162 -12.58 -13.40 -1.44
C LYS A 162 -11.47 -12.38 -1.20
N ASN A 163 -10.21 -12.80 -1.37
CA ASN A 163 -9.01 -12.00 -1.26
C ASN A 163 -8.01 -12.54 -2.30
N LEU A 164 -7.63 -11.68 -3.25
CA LEU A 164 -6.72 -12.02 -4.34
C LEU A 164 -5.26 -11.65 -4.06
N GLN A 165 -4.96 -10.94 -2.96
CA GLN A 165 -3.59 -10.51 -2.63
C GLN A 165 -2.67 -11.72 -2.43
N GLN A 166 -3.15 -12.78 -1.79
CA GLN A 166 -2.35 -14.00 -1.62
C GLN A 166 -2.04 -14.67 -2.96
N PHE A 167 -3.00 -14.65 -3.89
CA PHE A 167 -2.85 -15.26 -5.21
C PHE A 167 -1.93 -14.43 -6.12
N PHE A 168 -2.10 -13.11 -6.15
CA PHE A 168 -1.30 -12.22 -6.99
C PHE A 168 0.07 -11.89 -6.41
N CYS A 169 0.23 -11.78 -5.09
CA CYS A 169 1.40 -11.13 -4.49
C CYS A 169 2.27 -12.03 -3.62
N LYS A 170 1.83 -13.27 -3.34
CA LYS A 170 2.53 -14.23 -2.46
C LYS A 170 2.42 -15.68 -2.94
N SER A 171 2.13 -15.89 -4.22
CA SER A 171 1.98 -17.24 -4.79
C SER A 171 3.31 -17.73 -5.33
N ASN A 172 3.58 -19.03 -5.21
CA ASN A 172 4.80 -19.64 -5.76
C ASN A 172 4.59 -20.14 -7.20
N LYS A 173 3.42 -19.90 -7.80
CA LYS A 173 3.12 -20.39 -9.16
C LYS A 173 3.98 -19.73 -10.22
N LYS A 174 4.26 -18.42 -10.09
CA LYS A 174 5.12 -17.64 -10.99
C LYS A 174 5.91 -16.58 -10.20
N PRO A 175 7.07 -16.94 -9.61
CA PRO A 175 7.79 -16.09 -8.66
C PRO A 175 8.10 -14.68 -9.19
N ASP A 176 8.47 -14.56 -10.47
CA ASP A 176 8.80 -13.26 -11.09
C ASP A 176 7.64 -12.25 -11.10
N LEU A 177 6.41 -12.76 -11.02
CA LEU A 177 5.17 -12.01 -11.11
C LEU A 177 4.40 -11.97 -9.78
N THR A 178 4.58 -13.00 -8.96
CA THR A 178 3.80 -13.27 -7.73
C THR A 178 4.61 -13.36 -6.44
N ASP A 179 5.93 -13.46 -6.49
CA ASP A 179 6.78 -13.39 -5.30
C ASP A 179 7.40 -11.99 -5.13
N VAL A 180 6.55 -10.99 -5.33
CA VAL A 180 6.99 -9.61 -5.37
C VAL A 180 7.12 -9.04 -3.95
N CYS A 181 6.23 -9.46 -3.05
CA CYS A 181 6.15 -8.91 -1.69
C CYS A 181 6.99 -9.66 -0.65
N LEU A 182 7.48 -10.88 -0.91
CA LEU A 182 8.28 -11.60 0.08
C LEU A 182 9.72 -11.08 0.14
N SER A 183 10.25 -10.54 -0.98
CA SER A 183 11.59 -9.95 -1.03
C SER A 183 11.78 -8.77 -0.07
N GLU A 184 10.74 -7.98 0.21
CA GLU A 184 10.81 -6.84 1.13
C GLU A 184 10.73 -7.27 2.61
N HIS A 185 9.99 -8.33 2.92
CA HIS A 185 9.93 -8.90 4.26
C HIS A 185 11.21 -9.67 4.63
N GLU A 186 11.83 -10.41 3.69
CA GLU A 186 13.12 -11.05 3.91
C GLU A 186 14.26 -10.04 4.07
N LYS A 187 14.30 -8.98 3.24
CA LYS A 187 15.27 -7.88 3.40
C LYS A 187 15.16 -7.22 4.77
N THR A 188 13.93 -6.95 5.23
CA THR A 188 13.69 -6.33 6.54
C THR A 188 14.09 -7.28 7.68
N ARG A 189 13.73 -8.57 7.59
CA ARG A 189 14.07 -9.58 8.60
C ARG A 189 15.59 -9.80 8.70
N ASN A 190 16.27 -9.90 7.56
CA ASN A 190 17.73 -10.06 7.50
C ASN A 190 18.47 -8.79 7.97
N LYS A 191 17.93 -7.59 7.70
CA LYS A 191 18.48 -6.32 8.19
C LYS A 191 18.35 -6.21 9.72
N THR A 192 17.18 -6.52 10.27
CA THR A 192 16.94 -6.51 11.73
C THR A 192 17.76 -7.58 12.46
N GLU A 193 17.98 -8.75 11.86
CA GLU A 193 18.80 -9.80 12.45
C GLU A 193 20.29 -9.45 12.43
N ASN A 194 20.79 -8.87 11.34
CA ASN A 194 22.17 -8.39 11.24
C ASN A 194 22.46 -7.21 12.17
N GLU A 195 21.49 -6.30 12.36
CA GLU A 195 21.59 -5.18 13.30
C GLU A 195 21.57 -5.65 14.76
N LYS A 196 20.71 -6.64 15.10
CA LYS A 196 20.75 -7.31 16.41
C LYS A 196 22.08 -8.02 16.68
N ARG A 197 22.68 -8.68 15.67
CA ARG A 197 23.99 -9.33 15.83
C ARG A 197 25.10 -8.31 16.07
N ARG A 198 25.13 -7.20 15.35
CA ARG A 198 26.14 -6.13 15.54
C ARG A 198 26.05 -5.46 16.91
N ASN A 199 24.83 -5.17 17.39
CA ASN A 199 24.65 -4.55 18.71
C ASN A 199 25.05 -5.50 19.85
N LYS A 200 24.84 -6.81 19.68
CA LYS A 200 25.25 -7.82 20.66
C LYS A 200 26.77 -8.00 20.75
N THR A 201 27.50 -7.80 19.65
CA THR A 201 28.97 -7.78 19.65
C THR A 201 29.51 -6.50 20.29
N ALA A 202 28.89 -5.34 20.03
CA ALA A 202 29.28 -4.08 20.67
C ALA A 202 29.04 -4.05 22.19
N GLU A 203 27.98 -4.70 22.69
CA GLU A 203 27.75 -4.88 24.13
C GLU A 203 28.77 -5.81 24.81
N ALA A 204 29.31 -6.80 24.07
CA ALA A 204 30.32 -7.72 24.59
C ALA A 204 31.70 -7.05 24.73
N ASP A 205 32.07 -6.20 23.77
CA ASP A 205 33.34 -5.47 23.80
C ASP A 205 33.36 -4.39 24.90
N THR A 206 32.21 -3.73 25.17
CA THR A 206 32.11 -2.70 26.23
C THR A 206 32.23 -3.30 27.65
N LYS A 207 31.91 -4.60 27.82
CA LYS A 207 32.04 -5.31 29.11
C LYS A 207 33.43 -5.89 29.37
N GLY A 208 34.28 -5.95 28.34
CA GLY A 208 35.66 -6.43 28.44
C GLY A 208 36.66 -5.38 28.95
N ASP A 209 36.30 -4.09 28.89
CA ASP A 209 37.17 -2.98 29.28
C ASP A 209 37.04 -2.58 30.76
N GLN A 210 36.01 -3.05 31.46
CA GLN A 210 35.83 -2.80 32.91
C GLN A 210 36.55 -3.81 33.83
N ILE A 211 37.28 -4.78 33.28
CA ILE A 211 37.97 -5.84 34.06
C ILE A 211 39.51 -5.63 34.07
N LYS A 212 40.03 -4.58 33.40
CA LYS A 212 41.49 -4.34 33.32
C LYS A 212 42.04 -3.30 34.31
N ASP A 213 41.19 -2.66 35.10
CA ASP A 213 41.61 -1.61 36.07
C ASP A 213 41.61 -2.07 37.55
N GLU A 214 41.43 -3.35 37.85
CA GLU A 214 41.58 -3.91 39.21
C GLU A 214 42.55 -5.11 39.28
N LEU A 215 43.75 -4.97 38.70
CA LEU A 215 44.89 -5.84 39.03
C LEU A 215 46.19 -5.06 39.23
#